data_AF-A0A507ZQU0-F1
#
_entry.id   AF-A0A507ZQU0-F1
#
_cell.length_a   1.000
_cell.length_b   1.000
_cell.length_c   1.000
_cell.angle_alpha   90.00
_cell.angle_beta   90.00
_cell.angle_gamma   90.00
#
_symmetry.space_group_name_H-M   'P 1'
#
loop_
_entity.id
_entity.type
_entity.pdbx_description
1 polymer ?
#
loop_
_entity_poly.entity_id
_entity_poly.type
_entity_poly.pdbx_seq_one_letter_code
_entity_poly.pdbx_strand_id
1 'polypeptide(L)'
;MKKVMLSAAALMIGAIGFAQVSGAPTAQQVPAQAGSAPGANTGESVQNGNDNRVWVRQAGTSQSVYTNQNDGSGMGGNLARVKQTGAVNPNPSISGYLNLADVYQSGSENQSTTWQQGDENNAITRQGQNNDASAGNKALIQQGNNQNAENNFAAIDQDGDDNNALTFQTWDNNDAWTRQMGNENTSYIRQKAGPNGTDGHEAEVEQVGDGNESIVRQELGAGAGNVARTFQSGDDNYAQQDQVTDASSGSAGNSAIIAQGNVTTGYSFDPIWSDLQLVDNVTNGSQTLGSYGGMAFQNQSGHENEADIRQFGDDPNNANYAEQNQSNSGNSGFIVQNLYGSPMGAGNYARQDQSGTNSEAGIAQNGFDHKAYQRQMGDDNIALSTQRGHDNIVNTYQDGDSNRATTAQRGECNQILLVQRGGHSYNVEQNLPGGMPVGMPNGGNVADILQLGPGGDFDLDAIDCELPDMNVPENPQTPGDFTIDQPCVGC
;
A
#
# COMPACT_ATOMS: atom_id res chain seq x y z
N MET A 1 10.03 -22.86 -50.43
CA MET A 1 10.83 -22.27 -49.33
C MET A 1 10.14 -20.96 -48.97
N LYS A 2 9.64 -20.66 -47.77
CA LYS A 2 9.67 -21.30 -46.45
C LYS A 2 8.27 -21.12 -45.83
N LYS A 3 7.83 -22.13 -45.09
CA LYS A 3 6.65 -22.10 -44.22
C LYS A 3 6.93 -21.10 -43.09
N VAL A 4 6.02 -20.15 -42.87
CA VAL A 4 6.00 -19.34 -41.65
C VAL A 4 5.45 -20.23 -40.55
N MET A 5 6.34 -20.73 -39.69
CA MET A 5 5.97 -21.31 -38.41
C MET A 5 5.67 -20.14 -37.47
N LEU A 6 4.39 -19.81 -37.32
CA LEU A 6 3.92 -19.04 -36.17
C LEU A 6 4.04 -19.97 -34.96
N SER A 7 5.03 -19.70 -34.12
CA SER A 7 5.22 -20.34 -32.83
C SER A 7 4.02 -20.04 -31.95
N ALA A 8 3.22 -21.06 -31.68
CA ALA A 8 2.13 -21.07 -30.70
C ALA A 8 2.59 -20.89 -29.23
N ALA A 9 3.76 -20.26 -29.01
CA ALA A 9 4.36 -20.00 -27.71
C ALA A 9 4.26 -18.52 -27.28
N ALA A 10 3.73 -17.64 -28.13
CA ALA A 10 3.57 -16.20 -27.83
C ALA A 10 2.12 -15.79 -27.53
N LEU A 11 1.19 -16.75 -27.41
CA LEU A 11 -0.24 -16.48 -27.24
C LEU A 11 -0.84 -17.30 -26.08
N MET A 12 -0.12 -17.42 -24.97
CA MET A 12 -0.64 -17.94 -23.69
C MET A 12 -0.28 -17.01 -22.53
N ILE A 13 -0.43 -15.70 -22.73
CA ILE A 13 -0.53 -14.73 -21.64
C ILE A 13 -1.60 -13.74 -22.09
N GLY A 14 -2.83 -13.90 -21.61
CA GLY A 14 -3.93 -13.05 -22.06
C GLY A 14 -5.30 -13.66 -21.84
N ALA A 15 -5.59 -14.00 -20.59
CA ALA A 15 -6.94 -14.04 -20.01
C ALA A 15 -6.78 -14.25 -18.50
N ILE A 16 -6.38 -13.20 -17.78
CA ILE A 16 -6.42 -13.19 -16.31
C ILE A 16 -7.82 -12.67 -15.95
N GLY A 17 -8.69 -13.59 -15.55
CA GLY A 17 -9.85 -13.27 -14.73
C GLY A 17 -9.39 -13.22 -13.28
N PHE A 18 -9.80 -12.18 -12.57
CA PHE A 18 -9.39 -11.88 -11.19
C PHE A 18 -9.89 -12.95 -10.19
N ALA A 19 -8.95 -13.56 -9.47
CA ALA A 19 -9.13 -14.31 -8.23
C ALA A 19 -7.74 -14.56 -7.60
N GLN A 20 -7.54 -14.14 -6.34
CA GLN A 20 -6.30 -14.18 -5.53
C GLN A 20 -5.13 -13.31 -6.02
N VAL A 21 -4.44 -12.65 -5.09
CA VAL A 21 -3.19 -11.92 -5.34
C VAL A 21 -2.21 -12.87 -6.04
N SER A 22 -1.87 -12.60 -7.30
CA SER A 22 -1.20 -13.56 -8.17
C SER A 22 0.18 -13.94 -7.62
N GLY A 23 0.35 -15.19 -7.18
CA GLY A 23 1.62 -15.72 -6.66
C GLY A 23 1.67 -15.91 -5.14
N ALA A 24 0.63 -15.53 -4.40
CA ALA A 24 0.53 -15.85 -2.99
C ALA A 24 0.48 -17.38 -2.78
N PRO A 25 1.25 -17.94 -1.83
CA PRO A 25 1.16 -19.37 -1.50
C PRO A 25 -0.24 -19.70 -0.97
N THR A 26 -0.68 -20.95 -1.06
CA THR A 26 -1.90 -21.42 -0.41
C THR A 26 -1.55 -22.51 0.60
N ALA A 27 -2.11 -22.43 1.82
CA ALA A 27 -1.88 -23.45 2.83
C ALA A 27 -2.41 -24.80 2.33
N GLN A 28 -1.64 -25.86 2.53
CA GLN A 28 -2.01 -27.20 2.08
C GLN A 28 -2.62 -28.00 3.22
N GLN A 29 -3.77 -28.64 2.95
CA GLN A 29 -4.38 -29.52 3.93
C GLN A 29 -3.48 -30.74 4.18
N VAL A 30 -3.05 -30.92 5.44
CA VAL A 30 -2.33 -32.11 5.89
C VAL A 30 -3.27 -33.32 5.83
N PRO A 31 -2.89 -34.42 5.16
CA PRO A 31 -3.72 -35.63 5.12
C PRO A 31 -4.02 -36.19 6.51
N ALA A 32 -5.25 -36.65 6.72
CA ALA A 32 -5.61 -37.33 7.97
C ALA A 32 -4.82 -38.64 8.13
N GLN A 33 -4.37 -38.92 9.35
CA GLN A 33 -3.71 -40.19 9.65
C GLN A 33 -4.67 -41.37 9.45
N ALA A 34 -4.16 -42.49 8.94
CA ALA A 34 -4.96 -43.67 8.66
C ALA A 34 -5.73 -44.14 9.92
N GLY A 35 -7.05 -44.27 9.80
CA GLY A 35 -7.94 -44.66 10.90
C GLY A 35 -8.58 -43.49 11.67
N SER A 36 -8.29 -42.23 11.29
CA SER A 36 -8.96 -41.06 11.86
C SER A 36 -10.45 -41.00 11.51
N ALA A 37 -11.26 -40.46 12.41
CA ALA A 37 -12.68 -40.24 12.15
C ALA A 37 -12.90 -39.17 11.06
N PRO A 38 -13.99 -39.25 10.28
CA PRO A 38 -14.37 -38.17 9.37
C PRO A 38 -14.50 -36.84 10.12
N GLY A 39 -13.91 -35.76 9.57
CA GLY A 39 -13.94 -34.44 10.20
C GLY A 39 -12.92 -34.21 11.33
N ALA A 40 -12.02 -35.17 11.58
CA ALA A 40 -10.94 -34.96 12.53
C ALA A 40 -10.00 -33.81 12.09
N ASN A 41 -9.54 -33.02 13.05
CA ASN A 41 -8.46 -32.07 12.82
C ASN A 41 -7.18 -32.82 12.43
N THR A 42 -6.42 -32.25 11.50
CA THR A 42 -5.14 -32.76 11.03
C THR A 42 -4.03 -31.78 11.37
N GLY A 43 -2.81 -32.30 11.47
CA GLY A 43 -1.65 -31.45 11.55
C GLY A 43 -0.35 -32.24 11.50
N GLU A 44 0.71 -31.55 11.12
CA GLU A 44 2.07 -32.07 11.03
C GLU A 44 3.05 -31.00 11.53
N SER A 45 3.95 -31.42 12.41
CA SER A 45 5.04 -30.58 12.92
C SER A 45 6.37 -31.25 12.68
N VAL A 46 7.21 -30.61 11.87
CA VAL A 46 8.57 -31.02 11.56
C VAL A 46 9.52 -30.01 12.19
N GLN A 47 10.43 -30.47 13.05
CA GLN A 47 11.42 -29.61 13.72
C GLN A 47 12.80 -30.25 13.57
N ASN A 48 13.64 -29.67 12.70
CA ASN A 48 14.96 -30.20 12.37
C ASN A 48 16.05 -29.22 12.80
N GLY A 49 16.79 -29.55 13.86
CA GLY A 49 17.86 -28.70 14.37
C GLY A 49 17.71 -28.41 15.87
N ASN A 50 18.21 -27.27 16.32
CA ASN A 50 18.38 -26.97 17.74
C ASN A 50 17.30 -26.01 18.25
N ASP A 51 16.78 -26.29 19.45
CA ASP A 51 15.89 -25.42 20.24
C ASP A 51 14.62 -24.88 19.56
N ASN A 52 14.26 -25.41 18.39
CA ASN A 52 13.01 -25.11 17.71
C ASN A 52 11.82 -25.52 18.61
N ARG A 53 10.78 -24.68 18.69
CA ARG A 53 9.55 -24.97 19.46
C ARG A 53 8.30 -24.68 18.65
N VAL A 54 7.40 -25.67 18.60
CA VAL A 54 6.06 -25.51 18.04
C VAL A 54 5.02 -25.64 19.15
N TRP A 55 4.03 -24.76 19.15
CA TRP A 55 2.85 -24.87 19.99
C TRP A 55 1.56 -24.73 19.16
N VAL A 56 0.80 -25.82 19.00
CA VAL A 56 -0.49 -25.84 18.28
C VAL A 56 -1.67 -26.06 19.25
N ARG A 57 -2.77 -25.30 19.13
CA ARG A 57 -4.08 -25.63 19.75
C ARG A 57 -5.21 -25.44 18.75
N GLN A 58 -5.81 -26.55 18.32
CA GLN A 58 -6.96 -26.64 17.41
C GLN A 58 -8.23 -27.02 18.17
N ALA A 59 -9.37 -26.39 17.87
CA ALA A 59 -10.69 -26.75 18.39
C ALA A 59 -11.76 -26.47 17.32
N GLY A 60 -12.40 -27.51 16.78
CA GLY A 60 -13.36 -27.45 15.67
C GLY A 60 -13.31 -28.73 14.83
N THR A 61 -13.71 -28.67 13.56
CA THR A 61 -13.81 -29.83 12.67
C THR A 61 -12.94 -29.62 11.43
N SER A 62 -12.18 -30.64 11.00
CA SER A 62 -11.34 -30.61 9.79
C SER A 62 -10.28 -29.50 9.73
N GLN A 63 -9.85 -28.97 10.86
CA GLN A 63 -8.81 -27.94 10.91
C GLN A 63 -7.47 -28.54 10.52
N SER A 64 -6.61 -27.80 9.83
CA SER A 64 -5.30 -28.28 9.41
C SER A 64 -4.18 -27.31 9.78
N VAL A 65 -3.09 -27.86 10.32
CA VAL A 65 -1.86 -27.10 10.63
C VAL A 65 -0.64 -27.83 10.11
N TYR A 66 0.16 -27.18 9.26
CA TYR A 66 1.49 -27.64 8.92
C TYR A 66 2.53 -26.69 9.51
N THR A 67 3.55 -27.24 10.18
CA THR A 67 4.67 -26.46 10.73
C THR A 67 5.98 -27.15 10.36
N ASN A 68 6.92 -26.41 9.79
CA ASN A 68 8.27 -26.88 9.48
C ASN A 68 9.29 -25.85 9.93
N GLN A 69 10.07 -26.21 10.95
CA GLN A 69 11.12 -25.38 11.52
C GLN A 69 12.47 -26.07 11.31
N ASN A 70 13.44 -25.34 10.79
CA ASN A 70 14.81 -25.82 10.72
C ASN A 70 15.86 -24.73 10.95
N ASP A 71 17.08 -25.13 11.25
CA ASP A 71 18.14 -24.18 11.59
C ASP A 71 18.67 -23.41 10.37
N GLY A 72 18.35 -23.85 9.14
CA GLY A 72 18.96 -23.30 7.93
C GLY A 72 20.48 -23.32 8.01
N SER A 73 21.11 -22.18 7.75
CA SER A 73 22.53 -21.94 8.02
C SER A 73 22.80 -21.29 9.39
N GLY A 74 21.75 -21.02 10.17
CA GLY A 74 21.77 -20.40 11.49
C GLY A 74 21.92 -21.38 12.66
N MET A 75 21.55 -20.91 13.86
CA MET A 75 21.69 -21.65 15.13
C MET A 75 20.40 -22.31 15.62
N GLY A 76 19.26 -22.08 14.96
CA GLY A 76 17.95 -22.59 15.38
C GLY A 76 17.23 -21.68 16.37
N GLY A 77 16.38 -22.26 17.23
CA GLY A 77 15.59 -21.50 18.20
C GLY A 77 14.32 -20.88 17.63
N ASN A 78 13.83 -21.34 16.48
CA ASN A 78 12.62 -20.83 15.86
C ASN A 78 11.38 -21.18 16.71
N LEU A 79 10.46 -20.23 16.87
CA LEU A 79 9.23 -20.38 17.64
C LEU A 79 7.99 -20.21 16.75
N ALA A 80 7.13 -21.21 16.71
CA ALA A 80 5.86 -21.18 15.99
C ALA A 80 4.69 -21.43 16.94
N ARG A 81 3.71 -20.53 16.93
CA ARG A 81 2.48 -20.64 17.72
C ARG A 81 1.27 -20.59 16.82
N VAL A 82 0.52 -21.68 16.74
CA VAL A 82 -0.71 -21.75 15.94
C VAL A 82 -1.91 -22.05 16.83
N LYS A 83 -2.95 -21.22 16.76
CA LYS A 83 -4.21 -21.43 17.48
C LYS A 83 -5.38 -21.28 16.52
N GLN A 84 -6.13 -22.35 16.33
CA GLN A 84 -7.36 -22.37 15.52
C GLN A 84 -8.53 -22.73 16.43
N THR A 85 -9.61 -21.95 16.41
CA THR A 85 -10.79 -22.22 17.25
C THR A 85 -12.09 -21.86 16.54
N GLY A 86 -13.13 -22.67 16.71
CA GLY A 86 -14.48 -22.33 16.25
C GLY A 86 -15.58 -22.98 17.05
N ALA A 87 -15.56 -22.83 18.38
CA ALA A 87 -16.68 -23.26 19.21
C ALA A 87 -17.82 -22.23 19.22
N VAL A 88 -18.62 -22.11 18.14
CA VAL A 88 -19.83 -21.25 18.17
C VAL A 88 -20.97 -22.03 18.81
N ASN A 89 -21.36 -21.62 20.01
CA ASN A 89 -22.65 -21.98 20.60
C ASN A 89 -23.68 -20.97 20.04
N PRO A 90 -24.82 -21.38 19.45
CA PRO A 90 -25.52 -22.65 19.64
C PRO A 90 -25.49 -23.61 18.45
N ASN A 91 -24.67 -23.39 17.41
CA ASN A 91 -24.57 -24.33 16.29
C ASN A 91 -23.14 -24.88 16.10
N PRO A 92 -22.73 -25.87 16.93
CA PRO A 92 -21.44 -26.56 16.84
C PRO A 92 -21.20 -27.33 15.54
N SER A 93 -22.17 -27.36 14.62
CA SER A 93 -22.17 -28.22 13.43
C SER A 93 -21.59 -27.55 12.17
N ILE A 94 -21.36 -26.23 12.19
CA ILE A 94 -21.00 -25.45 10.99
C ILE A 94 -19.89 -24.40 11.28
N SER A 95 -19.34 -24.32 12.50
CA SER A 95 -18.26 -23.36 12.80
C SER A 95 -16.95 -23.99 13.28
N GLY A 96 -15.81 -23.34 12.99
CA GLY A 96 -14.46 -23.87 13.17
C GLY A 96 -14.04 -24.87 12.11
N TYR A 97 -14.68 -24.86 10.95
CA TYR A 97 -14.52 -25.77 9.83
C TYR A 97 -13.42 -25.30 8.86
N LEU A 98 -12.51 -26.21 8.49
CA LEU A 98 -11.50 -26.02 7.43
C LEU A 98 -10.58 -24.78 7.55
N ASN A 99 -10.26 -24.32 8.77
CA ASN A 99 -9.16 -23.36 8.91
C ASN A 99 -7.83 -24.07 8.59
N LEU A 100 -7.04 -23.48 7.69
CA LEU A 100 -5.72 -23.96 7.27
C LEU A 100 -4.65 -22.96 7.73
N ALA A 101 -3.59 -23.47 8.37
CA ALA A 101 -2.44 -22.67 8.75
C ALA A 101 -1.12 -23.39 8.43
N ASP A 102 -0.27 -22.74 7.64
CA ASP A 102 1.07 -23.23 7.30
C ASP A 102 2.14 -22.29 7.84
N VAL A 103 3.13 -22.83 8.56
CA VAL A 103 4.28 -22.07 9.07
C VAL A 103 5.58 -22.74 8.66
N TYR A 104 6.40 -22.03 7.89
CA TYR A 104 7.74 -22.44 7.49
C TYR A 104 8.76 -21.45 8.06
N GLN A 105 9.70 -21.93 8.87
CA GLN A 105 10.76 -21.11 9.46
C GLN A 105 12.11 -21.78 9.24
N SER A 106 13.06 -21.02 8.72
CA SER A 106 14.46 -21.42 8.57
C SER A 106 15.37 -20.32 9.10
N GLY A 107 16.47 -20.69 9.75
CA GLY A 107 17.43 -19.74 10.33
C GLY A 107 17.36 -19.68 11.85
N SER A 108 17.53 -18.49 12.43
CA SER A 108 17.71 -18.31 13.88
C SER A 108 16.62 -17.46 14.53
N GLU A 109 16.11 -17.86 15.70
CA GLU A 109 15.26 -17.03 16.56
C GLU A 109 13.99 -16.41 15.91
N ASN A 110 13.52 -16.97 14.78
CA ASN A 110 12.33 -16.45 14.11
C ASN A 110 11.06 -16.78 14.93
N GLN A 111 10.12 -15.84 15.02
CA GLN A 111 8.89 -15.97 15.79
C GLN A 111 7.66 -15.80 14.89
N SER A 112 6.77 -16.78 14.89
CA SER A 112 5.49 -16.73 14.18
C SER A 112 4.33 -17.03 15.12
N THR A 113 3.28 -16.21 15.06
CA THR A 113 1.98 -16.47 15.69
C THR A 113 0.87 -16.42 14.66
N THR A 114 0.08 -17.49 14.56
CA THR A 114 -1.13 -17.55 13.74
C THR A 114 -2.34 -17.85 14.61
N TRP A 115 -3.29 -16.93 14.67
CA TRP A 115 -4.57 -17.07 15.38
C TRP A 115 -5.73 -16.96 14.39
N GLN A 116 -6.47 -18.05 14.21
CA GLN A 116 -7.64 -18.08 13.32
C GLN A 116 -8.90 -18.45 14.10
N GLN A 117 -9.97 -17.69 13.85
CA GLN A 117 -11.30 -17.93 14.40
C GLN A 117 -12.32 -17.89 13.26
N GLY A 118 -13.38 -18.70 13.33
CA GLY A 118 -14.40 -18.79 12.28
C GLY A 118 -14.13 -19.96 11.31
N ASP A 119 -14.45 -19.79 10.03
CA ASP A 119 -14.54 -20.87 9.03
C ASP A 119 -13.72 -20.59 7.76
N GLU A 120 -13.15 -21.64 7.16
CA GLU A 120 -12.46 -21.58 5.84
C GLU A 120 -11.34 -20.54 5.72
N ASN A 121 -10.74 -20.13 6.84
CA ASN A 121 -9.64 -19.16 6.82
C ASN A 121 -8.30 -19.83 6.46
N ASN A 122 -7.49 -19.15 5.67
CA ASN A 122 -6.16 -19.59 5.24
C ASN A 122 -5.09 -18.61 5.74
N ALA A 123 -4.10 -19.11 6.47
CA ALA A 123 -3.01 -18.31 6.98
C ALA A 123 -1.65 -18.96 6.69
N ILE A 124 -0.70 -18.18 6.20
CA ILE A 124 0.63 -18.68 5.86
C ILE A 124 1.70 -17.76 6.42
N THR A 125 2.69 -18.33 7.08
CA THR A 125 3.90 -17.61 7.45
C THR A 125 5.12 -18.33 6.90
N ARG A 126 5.97 -17.60 6.17
CA ARG A 126 7.26 -18.07 5.67
C ARG A 126 8.34 -17.11 6.16
N GLN A 127 9.36 -17.66 6.80
CA GLN A 127 10.51 -16.90 7.27
C GLN A 127 11.78 -17.64 6.85
N GLY A 128 12.68 -16.95 6.15
CA GLY A 128 13.97 -17.50 5.69
C GLY A 128 13.88 -18.58 4.63
N GLN A 129 12.89 -18.51 3.73
CA GLN A 129 12.74 -19.52 2.68
C GLN A 129 13.66 -19.26 1.48
N ASN A 130 14.04 -18.00 1.24
CA ASN A 130 15.03 -17.65 0.21
C ASN A 130 16.37 -17.19 0.81
N ASN A 131 16.43 -16.98 2.12
CA ASN A 131 17.65 -16.73 2.88
C ASN A 131 17.68 -17.64 4.12
N ASP A 132 18.45 -18.73 4.07
CA ASP A 132 18.50 -19.72 5.17
C ASP A 132 19.24 -19.22 6.42
N ALA A 133 19.83 -18.01 6.36
CA ALA A 133 20.47 -17.31 7.47
C ALA A 133 19.53 -16.33 8.20
N SER A 134 18.28 -16.13 7.72
CA SER A 134 17.32 -15.18 8.29
C SER A 134 17.18 -15.31 9.81
N ALA A 135 17.33 -14.18 10.52
CA ALA A 135 17.31 -14.15 11.97
C ALA A 135 16.29 -13.16 12.55
N GLY A 136 15.69 -13.50 13.69
CA GLY A 136 14.92 -12.53 14.51
C GLY A 136 13.59 -12.04 13.92
N ASN A 137 13.15 -12.56 12.77
CA ASN A 137 11.93 -12.09 12.13
C ASN A 137 10.69 -12.41 12.97
N LYS A 138 9.74 -11.48 13.02
CA LYS A 138 8.49 -11.59 13.77
C LYS A 138 7.29 -11.46 12.85
N ALA A 139 6.40 -12.45 12.92
CA ALA A 139 5.17 -12.49 12.14
C ALA A 139 3.97 -12.78 13.05
N LEU A 140 2.89 -12.02 12.90
CA LEU A 140 1.61 -12.30 13.54
C LEU A 140 0.47 -12.19 12.53
N ILE A 141 -0.27 -13.27 12.36
CA ILE A 141 -1.55 -13.29 11.63
C ILE A 141 -2.66 -13.51 12.64
N GLN A 142 -3.64 -12.60 12.67
CA GLN A 142 -4.88 -12.78 13.41
C GLN A 142 -6.09 -12.60 12.48
N GLN A 143 -6.85 -13.68 12.32
CA GLN A 143 -8.11 -13.70 11.58
C GLN A 143 -9.27 -13.94 12.55
N GLY A 144 -10.21 -12.99 12.58
CA GLY A 144 -11.41 -13.03 13.39
C GLY A 144 -11.31 -12.43 14.80
N ASN A 145 -12.46 -12.02 15.32
CA ASN A 145 -12.70 -11.65 16.72
C ASN A 145 -14.13 -12.06 17.08
N ASN A 146 -14.29 -13.03 17.98
CA ASN A 146 -15.56 -13.68 18.31
C ASN A 146 -16.16 -14.52 17.16
N GLN A 147 -15.31 -15.25 16.42
CA GLN A 147 -15.75 -16.28 15.46
C GLN A 147 -16.46 -15.77 14.19
N ASN A 148 -16.45 -14.45 13.95
CA ASN A 148 -17.00 -13.86 12.74
C ASN A 148 -15.87 -13.64 11.72
N ALA A 149 -15.30 -14.71 11.20
CA ALA A 149 -14.34 -14.59 10.10
C ALA A 149 -14.46 -15.81 9.19
N GLU A 150 -14.99 -15.58 7.98
CA GLU A 150 -15.15 -16.61 6.97
C GLU A 150 -14.33 -16.28 5.72
N ASN A 151 -13.65 -17.26 5.13
CA ASN A 151 -12.94 -17.11 3.85
C ASN A 151 -11.85 -16.03 3.80
N ASN A 152 -11.18 -15.73 4.92
CA ASN A 152 -10.05 -14.80 4.88
C ASN A 152 -8.76 -15.51 4.45
N PHE A 153 -7.94 -14.82 3.66
CA PHE A 153 -6.59 -15.21 3.31
C PHE A 153 -5.58 -14.20 3.88
N ALA A 154 -4.56 -14.70 4.57
CA ALA A 154 -3.43 -13.90 5.03
C ALA A 154 -2.11 -14.64 4.78
N ALA A 155 -1.15 -13.97 4.16
CA ALA A 155 0.20 -14.48 3.99
C ALA A 155 1.25 -13.46 4.43
N ILE A 156 2.27 -13.94 5.15
CA ILE A 156 3.45 -13.18 5.52
C ILE A 156 4.69 -13.95 5.04
N ASP A 157 5.56 -13.27 4.29
CA ASP A 157 6.85 -13.79 3.82
C ASP A 157 7.97 -12.82 4.20
N GLN A 158 8.96 -13.28 4.95
CA GLN A 158 10.07 -12.46 5.46
C GLN A 158 11.41 -13.15 5.18
N ASP A 159 12.27 -12.49 4.42
CA ASP A 159 13.63 -12.94 4.13
C ASP A 159 14.63 -11.84 4.55
N GLY A 160 15.58 -12.17 5.42
CA GLY A 160 16.51 -11.22 6.04
C GLY A 160 16.40 -11.20 7.56
N ASP A 161 16.83 -10.10 8.19
CA ASP A 161 16.98 -10.02 9.65
C ASP A 161 16.02 -9.00 10.28
N ASP A 162 15.47 -9.32 11.46
CA ASP A 162 14.66 -8.42 12.30
C ASP A 162 13.44 -7.77 11.61
N ASN A 163 12.91 -8.38 10.55
CA ASN A 163 11.67 -7.89 9.92
C ASN A 163 10.45 -8.17 10.79
N ASN A 164 9.47 -7.27 10.76
CA ASN A 164 8.27 -7.37 11.55
C ASN A 164 6.99 -7.19 10.72
N ALA A 165 6.07 -8.13 10.82
CA ALA A 165 4.80 -8.10 10.08
C ALA A 165 3.62 -8.50 10.96
N LEU A 166 2.57 -7.67 10.94
CA LEU A 166 1.33 -7.90 11.67
C LEU A 166 0.13 -7.73 10.74
N THR A 167 -0.61 -8.81 10.54
CA THR A 167 -1.86 -8.81 9.76
C THR A 167 -3.04 -9.12 10.66
N PHE A 168 -3.99 -8.20 10.75
CA PHE A 168 -5.24 -8.34 11.48
C PHE A 168 -6.43 -8.23 10.52
N GLN A 169 -7.18 -9.32 10.35
CA GLN A 169 -8.37 -9.38 9.51
C GLN A 169 -9.59 -9.75 10.36
N THR A 170 -10.72 -9.09 10.15
CA THR A 170 -11.99 -9.41 10.82
C THR A 170 -13.13 -9.43 9.81
N TRP A 171 -14.13 -10.28 10.07
CA TRP A 171 -15.23 -10.58 9.16
C TRP A 171 -14.78 -11.33 7.91
N ASP A 172 -15.46 -11.17 6.79
CA ASP A 172 -15.40 -12.16 5.71
C ASP A 172 -14.55 -11.69 4.52
N ASN A 173 -14.03 -12.64 3.75
CA ASN A 173 -13.44 -12.48 2.42
C ASN A 173 -12.20 -11.57 2.30
N ASN A 174 -11.53 -11.20 3.40
CA ASN A 174 -10.35 -10.34 3.32
C ASN A 174 -9.14 -11.09 2.76
N ASP A 175 -8.36 -10.42 1.92
CA ASP A 175 -7.10 -10.89 1.35
C ASP A 175 -5.98 -9.92 1.77
N ALA A 176 -4.95 -10.44 2.45
CA ALA A 176 -3.79 -9.69 2.88
C ALA A 176 -2.49 -10.44 2.58
N TRP A 177 -1.55 -9.76 1.93
CA TRP A 177 -0.21 -10.28 1.71
C TRP A 177 0.86 -9.28 2.13
N THR A 178 1.84 -9.74 2.90
CA THR A 178 3.04 -8.98 3.24
C THR A 178 4.27 -9.76 2.78
N ARG A 179 5.16 -9.10 2.05
CA ARG A 179 6.48 -9.60 1.67
C ARG A 179 7.57 -8.60 2.05
N GLN A 180 8.53 -9.02 2.86
CA GLN A 180 9.64 -8.19 3.33
C GLN A 180 10.97 -8.87 2.98
N MET A 181 11.85 -8.15 2.29
CA MET A 181 13.19 -8.61 1.92
C MET A 181 14.23 -7.58 2.34
N GLY A 182 15.14 -7.95 3.24
CA GLY A 182 16.14 -7.04 3.82
C GLY A 182 16.04 -7.02 5.34
N ASN A 183 16.45 -5.91 5.98
CA ASN A 183 16.53 -5.84 7.43
C ASN A 183 15.59 -4.81 8.03
N GLU A 184 15.11 -5.05 9.25
CA GLU A 184 14.35 -4.08 10.06
C GLU A 184 13.08 -3.52 9.39
N ASN A 185 12.55 -4.16 8.35
CA ASN A 185 11.31 -3.69 7.70
C ASN A 185 10.10 -3.97 8.59
N THR A 186 9.16 -3.03 8.67
CA THR A 186 7.94 -3.15 9.48
C THR A 186 6.68 -2.97 8.63
N SER A 187 5.72 -3.88 8.76
CA SER A 187 4.43 -3.83 8.08
C SER A 187 3.27 -4.11 9.03
N TYR A 188 2.26 -3.25 9.00
CA TYR A 188 1.01 -3.43 9.71
C TYR A 188 -0.18 -3.35 8.75
N ILE A 189 -0.90 -4.46 8.60
CA ILE A 189 -2.15 -4.54 7.84
C ILE A 189 -3.33 -4.76 8.78
N ARG A 190 -4.34 -3.90 8.68
CA ARG A 190 -5.61 -4.02 9.39
C ARG A 190 -6.78 -3.93 8.43
N GLN A 191 -7.53 -5.03 8.29
CA GLN A 191 -8.72 -5.10 7.46
C GLN A 191 -9.94 -5.48 8.29
N LYS A 192 -10.98 -4.66 8.20
CA LYS A 192 -12.23 -4.85 8.91
C LYS A 192 -13.39 -4.78 7.92
N ALA A 193 -13.64 -5.89 7.25
CA ALA A 193 -14.79 -6.04 6.35
C ALA A 193 -16.12 -6.06 7.10
N GLY A 194 -17.22 -6.14 6.34
CA GLY A 194 -18.58 -6.31 6.85
C GLY A 194 -18.95 -7.78 7.13
N PRO A 195 -20.05 -8.02 7.88
CA PRO A 195 -20.55 -9.36 8.17
C PRO A 195 -21.30 -10.01 7.00
N ASN A 196 -21.33 -11.35 6.94
CA ASN A 196 -22.24 -12.16 6.13
C ASN A 196 -22.07 -11.99 4.61
N GLY A 197 -20.87 -12.27 4.10
CA GLY A 197 -20.64 -12.35 2.65
C GLY A 197 -20.63 -11.00 1.93
N THR A 198 -20.32 -9.92 2.64
CA THR A 198 -19.93 -8.65 2.01
C THR A 198 -18.62 -8.82 1.25
N ASP A 199 -18.31 -7.86 0.38
CA ASP A 199 -17.03 -7.86 -0.32
C ASP A 199 -15.90 -7.70 0.70
N GLY A 200 -14.82 -8.47 0.53
CA GLY A 200 -13.64 -8.38 1.38
C GLY A 200 -12.73 -7.22 0.97
N HIS A 201 -11.81 -6.87 1.84
CA HIS A 201 -10.76 -5.92 1.51
C HIS A 201 -9.52 -6.65 0.96
N GLU A 202 -8.78 -5.99 0.07
CA GLU A 202 -7.50 -6.47 -0.46
C GLU A 202 -6.36 -5.53 -0.04
N ALA A 203 -5.31 -6.09 0.56
CA ALA A 203 -4.12 -5.37 1.00
C ALA A 203 -2.85 -6.11 0.57
N GLU A 204 -1.96 -5.41 -0.13
CA GLU A 204 -0.66 -5.92 -0.54
C GLU A 204 0.44 -4.97 -0.06
N VAL A 205 1.43 -5.50 0.66
CA VAL A 205 2.61 -4.76 1.11
C VAL A 205 3.87 -5.51 0.68
N GLU A 206 4.71 -4.87 -0.12
CA GLU A 206 6.03 -5.35 -0.49
C GLU A 206 7.10 -4.32 -0.09
N GLN A 207 8.07 -4.77 0.70
CA GLN A 207 9.18 -3.95 1.17
C GLN A 207 10.51 -4.63 0.81
N VAL A 208 11.40 -3.89 0.15
CA VAL A 208 12.73 -4.35 -0.26
C VAL A 208 13.77 -3.31 0.14
N GLY A 209 14.75 -3.71 0.94
CA GLY A 209 15.76 -2.82 1.51
C GLY A 209 15.70 -2.81 3.03
N ASP A 210 16.22 -1.76 3.66
CA ASP A 210 16.35 -1.69 5.12
C ASP A 210 15.43 -0.63 5.75
N GLY A 211 14.81 -0.95 6.89
CA GLY A 211 14.07 0.02 7.71
C GLY A 211 12.78 0.59 7.11
N ASN A 212 12.23 -0.01 6.05
CA ASN A 212 10.98 0.49 5.46
C ASN A 212 9.77 0.19 6.37
N GLU A 213 8.85 1.13 6.45
CA GLU A 213 7.64 1.04 7.25
C GLU A 213 6.37 1.24 6.40
N SER A 214 5.38 0.37 6.60
CA SER A 214 4.09 0.41 5.93
C SER A 214 2.94 0.18 6.91
N ILE A 215 1.93 1.04 6.85
CA ILE A 215 0.67 0.91 7.58
C ILE A 215 -0.50 0.95 6.61
N VAL A 216 -1.29 -0.13 6.56
CA VAL A 216 -2.51 -0.23 5.75
C VAL A 216 -3.70 -0.47 6.67
N ARG A 217 -4.68 0.45 6.65
CA ARG A 217 -5.95 0.30 7.38
C ARG A 217 -7.13 0.44 6.43
N GLN A 218 -7.91 -0.63 6.33
CA GLN A 218 -9.15 -0.66 5.56
C GLN A 218 -10.28 -0.96 6.55
N GLU A 219 -11.05 0.07 6.89
CA GLU A 219 -12.06 0.00 7.93
C GLU A 219 -13.48 -0.15 7.34
N LEU A 220 -14.34 -0.77 8.15
CA LEU A 220 -15.73 -1.01 7.82
C LEU A 220 -16.48 0.28 7.48
N GLY A 221 -17.10 0.32 6.31
CA GLY A 221 -18.27 1.17 6.09
C GLY A 221 -19.47 0.37 5.62
N ALA A 222 -19.99 0.57 4.40
CA ALA A 222 -21.28 -0.03 3.99
C ALA A 222 -21.20 -1.39 3.28
N GLY A 223 -19.99 -1.95 3.11
CA GLY A 223 -19.78 -3.35 2.71
C GLY A 223 -19.11 -3.59 1.35
N ALA A 224 -18.69 -2.53 0.63
CA ALA A 224 -17.81 -2.66 -0.53
C ALA A 224 -16.36 -2.97 -0.13
N GLY A 225 -15.61 -3.58 -1.05
CA GLY A 225 -14.20 -3.93 -0.86
C GLY A 225 -13.27 -2.76 -1.20
N ASN A 226 -12.38 -2.40 -0.27
CA ASN A 226 -11.28 -1.48 -0.54
C ASN A 226 -10.05 -2.25 -1.03
N VAL A 227 -9.23 -1.60 -1.85
CA VAL A 227 -7.96 -2.13 -2.35
C VAL A 227 -6.83 -1.18 -1.96
N ALA A 228 -5.82 -1.69 -1.28
CA ALA A 228 -4.63 -0.96 -0.86
C ALA A 228 -3.38 -1.72 -1.28
N ARG A 229 -2.45 -1.04 -1.94
CA ARG A 229 -1.15 -1.61 -2.31
C ARG A 229 -0.02 -0.66 -1.97
N THR A 230 0.99 -1.18 -1.29
CA THR A 230 2.21 -0.45 -0.93
C THR A 230 3.43 -1.21 -1.43
N PHE A 231 4.28 -0.54 -2.21
CA PHE A 231 5.54 -1.06 -2.74
C PHE A 231 6.68 -0.12 -2.34
N GLN A 232 7.62 -0.59 -1.53
CA GLN A 232 8.76 0.19 -1.08
C GLN A 232 10.06 -0.52 -1.48
N SER A 233 10.93 0.19 -2.20
CA SER A 233 12.25 -0.29 -2.62
C SER A 233 13.29 0.78 -2.31
N GLY A 234 14.18 0.48 -1.38
CA GLY A 234 15.15 1.42 -0.83
C GLY A 234 15.12 1.38 0.69
N ASP A 235 15.55 2.46 1.34
CA ASP A 235 15.76 2.48 2.79
C ASP A 235 14.89 3.54 3.49
N ASP A 236 14.51 3.27 4.73
CA ASP A 236 13.80 4.20 5.64
C ASP A 236 12.49 4.80 5.08
N ASN A 237 11.86 4.17 4.08
CA ASN A 237 10.64 4.71 3.49
C ASN A 237 9.43 4.48 4.39
N TYR A 238 8.54 5.45 4.49
CA TYR A 238 7.29 5.40 5.24
C TYR A 238 6.07 5.52 4.32
N ALA A 239 5.13 4.60 4.46
CA ALA A 239 3.87 4.58 3.73
C ALA A 239 2.68 4.35 4.67
N GLN A 240 1.64 5.17 4.56
CA GLN A 240 0.39 5.01 5.28
C GLN A 240 -0.81 5.12 4.34
N GLN A 241 -1.66 4.11 4.33
CA GLN A 241 -2.91 4.07 3.57
C GLN A 241 -4.09 3.81 4.51
N ASP A 242 -5.00 4.77 4.60
CA ASP A 242 -6.24 4.69 5.36
C ASP A 242 -7.45 4.80 4.41
N GLN A 243 -8.32 3.79 4.39
CA GLN A 243 -9.49 3.75 3.52
C GLN A 243 -10.76 3.40 4.29
N VAL A 244 -11.82 4.19 4.08
CA VAL A 244 -13.17 3.94 4.60
C VAL A 244 -14.18 4.06 3.47
N THR A 245 -14.93 2.99 3.19
CA THR A 245 -15.92 3.01 2.10
C THR A 245 -17.36 3.08 2.55
N ASP A 246 -18.11 4.08 2.10
CA ASP A 246 -19.56 4.20 2.33
C ASP A 246 -20.41 3.49 1.27
N ALA A 247 -19.78 2.79 0.31
CA ALA A 247 -20.48 2.01 -0.70
C ALA A 247 -20.99 0.66 -0.18
N SER A 248 -22.17 0.27 -0.64
CA SER A 248 -22.77 -1.03 -0.35
C SER A 248 -22.03 -2.17 -1.06
N SER A 249 -22.04 -3.37 -0.47
CA SER A 249 -21.52 -4.59 -1.10
C SER A 249 -22.01 -4.77 -2.55
N GLY A 250 -21.10 -5.18 -3.42
CA GLY A 250 -21.29 -5.29 -4.87
C GLY A 250 -21.00 -4.01 -5.65
N SER A 251 -20.68 -2.90 -4.98
CA SER A 251 -20.24 -1.64 -5.60
C SER A 251 -18.72 -1.48 -5.45
N ALA A 252 -18.11 -0.63 -6.27
CA ALA A 252 -16.68 -0.36 -6.15
C ALA A 252 -16.37 0.42 -4.85
N GLY A 253 -15.38 -0.06 -4.08
CA GLY A 253 -14.81 0.67 -2.96
C GLY A 253 -13.72 1.65 -3.43
N ASN A 254 -12.82 2.01 -2.52
CA ASN A 254 -11.68 2.87 -2.85
C ASN A 254 -10.45 2.05 -3.27
N SER A 255 -9.59 2.65 -4.08
CA SER A 255 -8.31 2.09 -4.54
C SER A 255 -7.16 3.03 -4.19
N ALA A 256 -6.13 2.52 -3.52
CA ALA A 256 -4.97 3.26 -3.07
C ALA A 256 -3.68 2.53 -3.44
N ILE A 257 -2.74 3.24 -4.06
CA ILE A 257 -1.42 2.74 -4.43
C ILE A 257 -0.35 3.71 -3.92
N ILE A 258 0.62 3.19 -3.16
CA ILE A 258 1.88 3.88 -2.84
C ILE A 258 3.04 3.08 -3.45
N ALA A 259 3.90 3.74 -4.22
CA ALA A 259 5.11 3.15 -4.77
C ALA A 259 6.33 4.06 -4.50
N GLN A 260 7.26 3.61 -3.66
CA GLN A 260 8.46 4.35 -3.30
C GLN A 260 9.69 3.60 -3.81
N GLY A 261 10.44 4.21 -4.73
CA GLY A 261 11.65 3.64 -5.31
C GLY A 261 11.43 2.45 -6.24
N ASN A 262 10.17 2.07 -6.49
CA ASN A 262 9.77 1.00 -7.39
C ASN A 262 8.83 1.56 -8.47
N VAL A 263 9.05 1.20 -9.74
CA VAL A 263 8.22 1.65 -10.87
C VAL A 263 7.06 0.68 -11.14
N THR A 264 6.96 -0.39 -10.34
CA THR A 264 6.04 -1.53 -10.37
C THR A 264 5.71 -1.99 -11.79
N THR A 265 6.51 -2.95 -12.29
CA THR A 265 6.25 -3.68 -13.54
C THR A 265 4.99 -4.53 -13.39
N GLY A 266 3.81 -3.95 -13.65
CA GLY A 266 2.54 -4.66 -13.59
C GLY A 266 1.32 -3.75 -13.45
N TYR A 267 1.49 -2.58 -12.86
CA TYR A 267 0.43 -1.58 -12.71
C TYR A 267 0.69 -0.40 -13.64
N SER A 268 -0.29 -0.11 -14.49
CA SER A 268 -0.22 1.08 -15.34
C SER A 268 -0.21 2.33 -14.44
N PHE A 269 0.42 3.39 -14.91
CA PHE A 269 0.21 4.71 -14.30
C PHE A 269 -1.27 5.08 -14.41
N ASP A 270 -1.77 5.81 -13.42
CA ASP A 270 -3.06 6.47 -13.50
C ASP A 270 -3.15 7.30 -14.82
N PRO A 271 -4.31 7.35 -15.51
CA PRO A 271 -4.52 8.18 -16.69
C PRO A 271 -4.02 9.63 -16.55
N ILE A 272 -4.09 10.22 -15.35
CA ILE A 272 -3.58 11.56 -15.01
C ILE A 272 -2.12 11.74 -15.42
N TRP A 273 -1.30 10.68 -15.37
CA TRP A 273 0.10 10.75 -15.80
C TRP A 273 0.24 11.15 -17.28
N SER A 274 -0.66 10.70 -18.14
CA SER A 274 -0.66 11.08 -19.56
C SER A 274 -1.05 12.56 -19.72
N ASP A 275 -1.99 13.03 -18.92
CA ASP A 275 -2.45 14.41 -18.94
C ASP A 275 -1.38 15.37 -18.41
N LEU A 276 -0.62 14.98 -17.37
CA LEU A 276 0.53 15.73 -16.88
C LEU A 276 1.64 15.89 -17.93
N GLN A 277 1.86 14.89 -18.78
CA GLN A 277 2.82 14.99 -19.88
C GLN A 277 2.39 15.96 -20.98
N LEU A 278 1.09 16.23 -21.12
CA LEU A 278 0.58 17.26 -22.03
C LEU A 278 0.78 18.68 -21.45
N VAL A 279 0.84 18.82 -20.12
CA VAL A 279 1.09 20.08 -19.42
C VAL A 279 2.57 20.48 -19.51
N ASP A 280 3.49 19.59 -19.16
CA ASP A 280 4.93 19.79 -19.39
C ASP A 280 5.64 18.46 -19.69
N ASN A 281 6.73 18.53 -20.46
CA ASN A 281 7.67 17.42 -20.59
C ASN A 281 8.43 17.21 -19.27
N VAL A 282 7.84 16.38 -18.43
CA VAL A 282 8.36 15.84 -17.16
C VAL A 282 9.09 14.50 -17.33
N THR A 283 9.33 14.05 -18.55
CA THR A 283 10.06 12.79 -18.84
C THR A 283 11.48 13.04 -19.35
N ASN A 284 11.98 14.27 -19.20
CA ASN A 284 13.30 14.69 -19.67
C ASN A 284 14.42 14.20 -18.73
N GLY A 285 14.62 12.88 -18.68
CA GLY A 285 15.61 12.21 -17.84
C GLY A 285 15.57 10.69 -18.00
N SER A 286 16.51 10.00 -17.36
CA SER A 286 16.41 8.54 -17.17
C SER A 286 15.55 8.26 -15.94
N GLN A 287 14.87 7.12 -15.92
CA GLN A 287 14.16 6.69 -14.72
C GLN A 287 15.15 6.49 -13.57
N THR A 288 14.88 7.11 -12.43
CA THR A 288 15.62 6.87 -11.19
C THR A 288 14.85 5.85 -10.36
N LEU A 289 15.55 4.82 -9.90
CA LEU A 289 15.01 3.79 -9.01
C LEU A 289 15.58 4.00 -7.61
N GLY A 290 14.91 3.44 -6.60
CA GLY A 290 15.27 3.63 -5.20
C GLY A 290 14.61 4.88 -4.59
N SER A 291 14.41 4.81 -3.29
CA SER A 291 13.88 5.88 -2.46
C SER A 291 14.53 5.80 -1.09
N TYR A 292 14.92 6.94 -0.54
CA TYR A 292 15.39 7.04 0.84
C TYR A 292 14.49 7.96 1.64
N GLY A 293 13.99 7.48 2.79
CA GLY A 293 13.26 8.30 3.75
C GLY A 293 11.91 8.82 3.25
N GLY A 294 11.45 8.41 2.07
CA GLY A 294 10.26 8.94 1.42
C GLY A 294 9.03 8.77 2.29
N MET A 295 8.20 9.80 2.39
CA MET A 295 6.99 9.79 3.21
C MET A 295 5.76 9.94 2.32
N ALA A 296 4.88 8.94 2.36
CA ALA A 296 3.63 8.90 1.60
C ALA A 296 2.42 8.63 2.51
N PHE A 297 1.41 9.50 2.43
CA PHE A 297 0.15 9.38 3.15
C PHE A 297 -1.03 9.40 2.18
N GLN A 298 -1.91 8.41 2.26
CA GLN A 298 -3.16 8.38 1.51
C GLN A 298 -4.34 8.15 2.46
N ASN A 299 -5.32 9.04 2.40
CA ASN A 299 -6.56 8.95 3.17
C ASN A 299 -7.76 9.12 2.23
N GLN A 300 -8.57 8.07 2.12
CA GLN A 300 -9.75 8.04 1.26
C GLN A 300 -11.01 7.71 2.05
N SER A 301 -12.00 8.60 1.95
CA SER A 301 -13.33 8.41 2.54
C SER A 301 -14.42 8.49 1.49
N GLY A 302 -15.38 7.56 1.51
CA GLY A 302 -16.43 7.46 0.49
C GLY A 302 -16.16 6.32 -0.48
N HIS A 303 -16.49 6.42 -1.77
CA HIS A 303 -16.40 5.28 -2.68
C HIS A 303 -15.82 5.66 -4.05
N GLU A 304 -15.31 4.69 -4.79
CA GLU A 304 -14.77 4.90 -6.13
C GLU A 304 -13.63 5.94 -6.21
N ASN A 305 -12.99 6.27 -5.07
CA ASN A 305 -11.83 7.16 -5.08
C ASN A 305 -10.56 6.37 -5.46
N GLU A 306 -9.73 6.96 -6.32
CA GLU A 306 -8.44 6.43 -6.78
C GLU A 306 -7.31 7.37 -6.36
N ALA A 307 -6.32 6.83 -5.65
CA ALA A 307 -5.14 7.57 -5.19
C ALA A 307 -3.87 6.80 -5.55
N ASP A 308 -2.94 7.46 -6.26
CA ASP A 308 -1.64 6.90 -6.64
C ASP A 308 -0.52 7.90 -6.30
N ILE A 309 0.33 7.54 -5.33
CA ILE A 309 1.56 8.26 -4.97
C ILE A 309 2.76 7.45 -5.45
N ARG A 310 3.63 8.08 -6.23
CA ARG A 310 4.91 7.49 -6.64
C ARG A 310 6.09 8.41 -6.33
N GLN A 311 6.98 7.97 -5.46
CA GLN A 311 8.14 8.76 -5.03
C GLN A 311 9.44 8.05 -5.36
N PHE A 312 10.40 8.81 -5.86
CA PHE A 312 11.74 8.33 -6.21
C PHE A 312 12.77 9.33 -5.68
N GLY A 313 14.02 8.90 -5.58
CA GLY A 313 15.13 9.75 -5.14
C GLY A 313 15.72 9.24 -3.83
N ASP A 314 17.03 9.08 -3.82
CA ASP A 314 17.79 8.32 -2.83
C ASP A 314 18.73 9.26 -2.04
N ASP A 315 18.31 10.51 -1.79
CA ASP A 315 19.10 11.45 -0.97
C ASP A 315 18.76 11.29 0.52
N PRO A 316 19.71 10.84 1.34
CA PRO A 316 19.48 10.62 2.75
C PRO A 316 19.29 11.88 3.59
N ASN A 317 19.57 13.05 3.02
CA ASN A 317 19.49 14.31 3.76
C ASN A 317 18.13 15.01 3.59
N ASN A 318 17.35 14.64 2.58
CA ASN A 318 16.16 15.41 2.22
C ASN A 318 15.11 14.53 1.55
N ALA A 319 14.29 13.83 2.33
CA ALA A 319 13.27 12.95 1.79
C ALA A 319 12.13 13.69 1.08
N ASN A 320 11.46 13.01 0.14
CA ASN A 320 10.24 13.54 -0.46
C ASN A 320 9.02 13.26 0.44
N TYR A 321 8.07 14.20 0.42
CA TYR A 321 6.79 14.10 1.12
C TYR A 321 5.64 14.19 0.11
N ALA A 322 4.69 13.26 0.20
CA ALA A 322 3.48 13.23 -0.58
C ALA A 322 2.26 12.88 0.28
N GLU A 323 1.17 13.63 0.11
CA GLU A 323 -0.08 13.40 0.82
C GLU A 323 -1.29 13.55 -0.11
N GLN A 324 -2.21 12.59 -0.08
CA GLN A 324 -3.47 12.63 -0.81
C GLN A 324 -4.64 12.39 0.14
N ASN A 325 -5.54 13.36 0.20
CA ASN A 325 -6.77 13.30 0.98
C ASN A 325 -7.97 13.41 0.04
N GLN A 326 -8.78 12.36 -0.05
CA GLN A 326 -9.96 12.31 -0.92
C GLN A 326 -11.22 11.98 -0.12
N SER A 327 -12.30 12.69 -0.42
CA SER A 327 -13.61 12.48 0.23
C SER A 327 -14.76 12.51 -0.78
N ASN A 328 -15.79 11.72 -0.48
CA ASN A 328 -16.97 11.45 -1.31
C ASN A 328 -16.71 10.44 -2.44
N SER A 329 -17.06 10.75 -3.69
CA SER A 329 -17.24 9.73 -4.74
C SER A 329 -16.43 10.03 -6.00
N GLY A 330 -15.71 9.04 -6.53
CA GLY A 330 -15.16 9.09 -7.88
C GLY A 330 -13.97 10.04 -8.07
N ASN A 331 -13.30 10.49 -7.01
CA ASN A 331 -12.14 11.38 -7.16
C ASN A 331 -10.89 10.59 -7.54
N SER A 332 -10.10 11.11 -8.48
CA SER A 332 -8.80 10.55 -8.87
C SER A 332 -7.67 11.54 -8.55
N GLY A 333 -6.61 11.02 -7.95
CA GLY A 333 -5.47 11.78 -7.47
C GLY A 333 -4.17 11.07 -7.82
N PHE A 334 -3.24 11.79 -8.43
CA PHE A 334 -1.94 11.27 -8.81
C PHE A 334 -0.80 12.23 -8.42
N ILE A 335 0.17 11.72 -7.65
CA ILE A 335 1.41 12.43 -7.32
C ILE A 335 2.59 11.61 -7.81
N VAL A 336 3.51 12.25 -8.55
CA VAL A 336 4.80 11.66 -8.88
C VAL A 336 5.95 12.62 -8.57
N GLN A 337 6.96 12.12 -7.86
CA GLN A 337 8.14 12.88 -7.46
C GLN A 337 9.41 12.19 -7.93
N ASN A 338 10.23 12.90 -8.70
CA ASN A 338 11.55 12.54 -9.21
C ASN A 338 11.64 11.27 -10.07
N LEU A 339 10.56 10.70 -10.59
CA LEU A 339 10.65 9.51 -11.45
C LEU A 339 11.64 9.67 -12.62
N TYR A 340 11.74 10.87 -13.21
CA TYR A 340 12.70 11.20 -14.27
C TYR A 340 13.66 12.34 -13.84
N GLY A 341 13.83 12.53 -12.52
CA GLY A 341 14.66 13.59 -11.94
C GLY A 341 16.15 13.26 -11.96
N SER A 342 16.95 14.13 -11.34
CA SER A 342 18.33 13.76 -10.97
C SER A 342 18.26 12.62 -9.95
N PRO A 343 19.21 11.66 -9.92
CA PRO A 343 19.30 10.66 -8.85
C PRO A 343 19.37 11.27 -7.44
N MET A 344 19.80 12.53 -7.36
CA MET A 344 19.85 13.31 -6.12
C MET A 344 18.60 14.16 -5.87
N GLY A 345 17.63 14.21 -6.78
CA GLY A 345 16.41 15.01 -6.60
C GLY A 345 15.64 14.57 -5.36
N ALA A 346 15.30 15.51 -4.50
CA ALA A 346 14.86 15.22 -3.13
C ALA A 346 14.17 16.44 -2.48
N GLY A 347 13.58 16.28 -1.30
CA GLY A 347 12.94 17.37 -0.55
C GLY A 347 11.64 17.91 -1.14
N ASN A 348 11.06 17.21 -2.12
CA ASN A 348 9.84 17.70 -2.74
C ASN A 348 8.64 17.45 -1.83
N TYR A 349 7.78 18.46 -1.70
CA TYR A 349 6.51 18.44 -0.99
C TYR A 349 5.37 18.49 -2.00
N ALA A 350 4.47 17.51 -1.95
CA ALA A 350 3.24 17.49 -2.74
C ALA A 350 2.05 17.13 -1.83
N ARG A 351 0.98 17.91 -1.91
CA ARG A 351 -0.26 17.58 -1.22
C ARG A 351 -1.47 17.87 -2.10
N GLN A 352 -2.42 16.93 -2.11
CA GLN A 352 -3.69 17.05 -2.80
C GLN A 352 -4.85 16.80 -1.83
N ASP A 353 -5.76 17.76 -1.74
CA ASP A 353 -6.99 17.65 -0.95
C ASP A 353 -8.20 17.80 -1.89
N GLN A 354 -8.98 16.75 -2.05
CA GLN A 354 -10.18 16.73 -2.91
C GLN A 354 -11.43 16.42 -2.06
N SER A 355 -12.40 17.34 -2.08
CA SER A 355 -13.70 17.16 -1.45
C SER A 355 -14.81 17.49 -2.46
N GLY A 356 -15.30 16.46 -3.15
CA GLY A 356 -16.29 16.61 -4.21
C GLY A 356 -16.54 15.30 -4.93
N THR A 357 -17.23 15.34 -6.06
CA THR A 357 -17.41 14.17 -6.92
C THR A 357 -16.66 14.30 -8.24
N ASN A 358 -16.12 13.19 -8.75
CA ASN A 358 -15.47 13.10 -10.06
C ASN A 358 -14.37 14.15 -10.33
N SER A 359 -13.62 14.57 -9.31
CA SER A 359 -12.52 15.53 -9.49
C SER A 359 -11.18 14.83 -9.74
N GLU A 360 -10.32 15.49 -10.52
CA GLU A 360 -9.00 15.01 -10.95
C GLU A 360 -7.91 15.97 -10.47
N ALA A 361 -6.92 15.45 -9.75
CA ALA A 361 -5.76 16.21 -9.28
C ALA A 361 -4.45 15.50 -9.64
N GLY A 362 -3.55 16.19 -10.33
CA GLY A 362 -2.25 15.68 -10.74
C GLY A 362 -1.09 16.59 -10.34
N ILE A 363 -0.05 16.03 -9.71
CA ILE A 363 1.22 16.72 -9.43
C ILE A 363 2.38 15.89 -9.97
N ALA A 364 3.26 16.51 -10.77
CA ALA A 364 4.56 15.95 -11.14
C ALA A 364 5.69 16.91 -10.79
N GLN A 365 6.63 16.46 -9.94
CA GLN A 365 7.79 17.25 -9.52
C GLN A 365 9.08 16.52 -9.89
N ASN A 366 10.00 17.18 -10.57
CA ASN A 366 11.31 16.64 -10.91
C ASN A 366 12.42 17.63 -10.53
N GLY A 367 13.14 17.36 -9.45
CA GLY A 367 14.13 18.29 -8.94
C GLY A 367 14.23 18.29 -7.42
N PHE A 368 14.54 19.46 -6.88
CA PHE A 368 14.79 19.65 -5.46
C PHE A 368 13.82 20.66 -4.84
N ASP A 369 13.40 20.40 -3.61
CA ASP A 369 12.71 21.37 -2.75
C ASP A 369 11.48 22.04 -3.40
N HIS A 370 10.81 21.33 -4.32
CA HIS A 370 9.56 21.80 -4.90
C HIS A 370 8.43 21.70 -3.90
N LYS A 371 7.50 22.66 -3.93
CA LYS A 371 6.29 22.63 -3.11
C LYS A 371 5.07 22.78 -4.00
N ALA A 372 4.16 21.83 -3.94
CA ALA A 372 2.90 21.85 -4.66
C ALA A 372 1.75 21.51 -3.70
N TYR A 373 0.77 22.39 -3.65
CA TYR A 373 -0.50 22.14 -2.96
C TYR A 373 -1.66 22.36 -3.91
N GLN A 374 -2.58 21.40 -3.95
CA GLN A 374 -3.82 21.47 -4.72
C GLN A 374 -5.00 21.17 -3.80
N ARG A 375 -5.96 22.10 -3.72
CA ARG A 375 -7.24 21.92 -3.04
C ARG A 375 -8.37 22.05 -4.05
N GLN A 376 -9.22 21.04 -4.14
CA GLN A 376 -10.43 21.06 -4.96
C GLN A 376 -11.65 20.80 -4.09
N MET A 377 -12.61 21.74 -4.11
CA MET A 377 -13.90 21.61 -3.43
C MET A 377 -15.02 21.76 -4.45
N GLY A 378 -15.88 20.76 -4.59
CA GLY A 378 -16.96 20.74 -5.60
C GLY A 378 -16.74 19.71 -6.70
N ASP A 379 -17.64 19.66 -7.66
CA ASP A 379 -17.75 18.54 -8.60
C ASP A 379 -17.02 18.79 -9.93
N ASP A 380 -16.52 17.72 -10.56
CA ASP A 380 -15.89 17.72 -11.89
C ASP A 380 -14.72 18.73 -12.06
N ASN A 381 -13.92 18.95 -11.01
CA ASN A 381 -12.77 19.85 -11.06
C ASN A 381 -11.50 19.14 -11.55
N ILE A 382 -10.67 19.83 -12.33
CA ILE A 382 -9.40 19.30 -12.85
C ILE A 382 -8.25 20.27 -12.52
N ALA A 383 -7.22 19.80 -11.82
CA ALA A 383 -6.04 20.57 -11.45
C ALA A 383 -4.76 19.77 -11.73
N LEU A 384 -3.95 20.23 -12.67
CA LEU A 384 -2.72 19.57 -13.08
C LEU A 384 -1.53 20.51 -12.90
N SER A 385 -0.49 20.06 -12.19
CA SER A 385 0.67 20.89 -11.87
C SER A 385 1.98 20.16 -12.14
N THR A 386 2.90 20.83 -12.82
CA THR A 386 4.24 20.31 -13.11
C THR A 386 5.32 21.28 -12.64
N GLN A 387 6.37 20.76 -12.01
CA GLN A 387 7.51 21.56 -11.55
C GLN A 387 8.84 20.86 -11.88
N ARG A 388 9.78 21.60 -12.47
CA ARG A 388 11.12 21.11 -12.79
C ARG A 388 12.22 22.10 -12.42
N GLY A 389 13.21 21.67 -11.65
CA GLY A 389 14.37 22.48 -11.28
C GLY A 389 14.61 22.47 -9.77
N HIS A 390 14.59 23.63 -9.11
CA HIS A 390 14.55 23.69 -7.64
C HIS A 390 13.66 24.81 -7.10
N ASP A 391 13.21 24.68 -5.85
CA ASP A 391 12.53 25.73 -5.07
C ASP A 391 11.27 26.35 -5.72
N ASN A 392 10.62 25.64 -6.63
CA ASN A 392 9.39 26.11 -7.26
C ASN A 392 8.19 25.85 -6.34
N ILE A 393 7.25 26.80 -6.27
CA ILE A 393 6.05 26.76 -5.44
C ILE A 393 4.81 26.90 -6.32
N VAL A 394 3.86 25.97 -6.17
CA VAL A 394 2.52 26.02 -6.77
C VAL A 394 1.50 25.83 -5.65
N ASN A 395 0.51 26.69 -5.63
CA ASN A 395 -0.67 26.54 -4.80
C ASN A 395 -1.92 26.76 -5.66
N THR A 396 -2.80 25.77 -5.71
CA THR A 396 -4.01 25.79 -6.55
C THR A 396 -5.24 25.50 -5.69
N TYR A 397 -6.20 26.41 -5.69
CA TYR A 397 -7.50 26.32 -5.04
C TYR A 397 -8.59 26.37 -6.11
N GLN A 398 -9.39 25.31 -6.24
CA GLN A 398 -10.57 25.30 -7.08
C GLN A 398 -11.80 25.03 -6.21
N ASP A 399 -12.60 26.05 -5.97
CA ASP A 399 -13.86 25.90 -5.26
C ASP A 399 -15.05 25.95 -6.26
N GLY A 400 -16.12 25.20 -6.03
CA GLY A 400 -17.25 25.07 -6.96
C GLY A 400 -16.98 24.10 -8.12
N ASP A 401 -17.90 24.03 -9.09
CA ASP A 401 -17.94 22.91 -10.04
C ASP A 401 -17.28 23.23 -11.38
N SER A 402 -16.78 22.20 -12.08
CA SER A 402 -16.27 22.25 -13.45
C SER A 402 -15.12 23.24 -13.68
N ASN A 403 -14.25 23.46 -12.69
CA ASN A 403 -13.05 24.27 -12.87
C ASN A 403 -11.92 23.46 -13.53
N ARG A 404 -11.09 24.12 -14.36
CA ARG A 404 -9.89 23.51 -14.95
C ARG A 404 -8.64 24.37 -14.77
N ALA A 405 -7.60 23.83 -14.17
CA ALA A 405 -6.34 24.49 -13.89
C ALA A 405 -5.17 23.67 -14.42
N THR A 406 -4.28 24.31 -15.17
CA THR A 406 -2.98 23.73 -15.50
C THR A 406 -1.87 24.70 -15.11
N THR A 407 -0.87 24.22 -14.38
CA THR A 407 0.29 25.02 -13.99
C THR A 407 1.58 24.28 -14.33
N ALA A 408 2.56 25.01 -14.86
CA ALA A 408 3.83 24.46 -15.24
C ALA A 408 4.98 25.43 -14.97
N GLN A 409 5.98 24.98 -14.22
CA GLN A 409 7.14 25.78 -13.84
C GLN A 409 8.43 25.04 -14.14
N ARG A 410 9.38 25.74 -14.77
CA ARG A 410 10.75 25.29 -14.93
C ARG A 410 11.73 26.30 -14.34
N GLY A 411 12.88 25.83 -13.87
CA GLY A 411 13.92 26.70 -13.31
C GLY A 411 13.83 26.82 -11.80
N GLU A 412 14.09 28.01 -11.27
CA GLU A 412 14.38 28.22 -9.84
C GLU A 412 13.36 29.19 -9.22
N CYS A 413 12.94 28.95 -7.98
CA CYS A 413 12.20 29.93 -7.16
C CYS A 413 10.94 30.54 -7.83
N ASN A 414 10.29 29.85 -8.77
CA ASN A 414 9.06 30.35 -9.37
C ASN A 414 7.88 30.10 -8.44
N GLN A 415 6.90 31.00 -8.43
CA GLN A 415 5.73 30.93 -7.55
C GLN A 415 4.45 31.11 -8.37
N ILE A 416 3.49 30.22 -8.15
CA ILE A 416 2.13 30.31 -8.71
C ILE A 416 1.15 30.14 -7.56
N LEU A 417 0.26 31.11 -7.41
CA LEU A 417 -0.99 30.99 -6.67
C LEU A 417 -2.13 31.06 -7.68
N LEU A 418 -3.02 30.08 -7.68
CA LEU A 418 -4.19 30.03 -8.54
C LEU A 418 -5.42 29.70 -7.69
N VAL A 419 -6.39 30.59 -7.66
CA VAL A 419 -7.68 30.41 -7.00
C VAL A 419 -8.77 30.50 -8.07
N GLN A 420 -9.77 29.62 -8.09
CA GLN A 420 -10.89 29.63 -9.05
C GLN A 420 -12.23 29.30 -8.37
N ARG A 421 -13.33 29.91 -8.83
CA ARG A 421 -14.69 29.64 -8.32
C ARG A 421 -15.77 29.47 -9.39
N GLY A 422 -16.05 28.23 -9.75
CA GLY A 422 -17.15 27.75 -10.60
C GLY A 422 -17.00 28.00 -12.10
N GLY A 423 -16.75 26.94 -12.86
CA GLY A 423 -16.74 26.93 -14.33
C GLY A 423 -15.59 27.70 -14.98
N HIS A 424 -14.52 28.00 -14.24
CA HIS A 424 -13.38 28.74 -14.79
C HIS A 424 -12.32 27.82 -15.34
N SER A 425 -11.52 28.34 -16.27
CA SER A 425 -10.30 27.69 -16.73
C SER A 425 -9.12 28.65 -16.78
N TYR A 426 -7.94 28.16 -16.39
CA TYR A 426 -6.70 28.95 -16.44
C TYR A 426 -5.48 28.05 -16.69
N ASN A 427 -4.52 28.59 -17.45
CA ASN A 427 -3.22 27.96 -17.68
C ASN A 427 -2.11 28.93 -17.27
N VAL A 428 -1.17 28.48 -16.43
CA VAL A 428 0.01 29.25 -16.02
C VAL A 428 1.27 28.51 -16.44
N GLU A 429 2.11 29.18 -17.21
CA GLU A 429 3.38 28.63 -17.69
C GLU A 429 4.53 29.59 -17.36
N GLN A 430 5.55 29.11 -16.64
CA GLN A 430 6.74 29.87 -16.30
C GLN A 430 7.99 29.11 -16.78
N ASN A 431 8.76 29.76 -17.67
CA ASN A 431 10.00 29.24 -18.25
C ASN A 431 9.85 27.94 -19.09
N LEU A 432 8.74 27.79 -19.83
CA LEU A 432 8.52 26.74 -20.85
C LEU A 432 9.04 27.14 -22.25
N PRO A 433 9.32 26.19 -23.19
CA PRO A 433 10.02 26.52 -24.43
C PRO A 433 9.17 27.29 -25.44
N GLY A 434 9.52 28.57 -25.66
CA GLY A 434 9.05 29.40 -26.79
C GLY A 434 10.11 30.36 -27.37
N GLY A 435 11.34 30.38 -26.83
CA GLY A 435 12.46 31.20 -27.33
C GLY A 435 13.53 31.38 -26.26
N MET A 436 14.78 31.04 -26.58
CA MET A 436 15.92 30.83 -25.68
C MET A 436 16.31 32.03 -24.78
N PRO A 437 16.92 31.82 -23.59
CA PRO A 437 17.16 30.55 -22.91
C PRO A 437 16.02 30.18 -21.94
N VAL A 438 15.65 28.90 -21.97
CA VAL A 438 14.54 28.28 -21.24
C VAL A 438 15.12 27.13 -20.42
N GLY A 439 14.92 27.14 -19.09
CA GLY A 439 15.62 26.25 -18.13
C GLY A 439 16.89 26.89 -17.54
N MET A 440 17.30 26.41 -16.35
CA MET A 440 18.30 26.97 -15.41
C MET A 440 19.37 27.92 -16.01
N PRO A 441 19.60 29.12 -15.43
CA PRO A 441 19.23 29.54 -14.06
C PRO A 441 18.05 30.53 -13.99
N ASN A 442 17.24 30.66 -15.04
CA ASN A 442 16.14 31.63 -15.04
C ASN A 442 15.04 31.20 -14.06
N GLY A 443 14.53 32.15 -13.27
CA GLY A 443 13.68 31.86 -12.12
C GLY A 443 13.07 33.11 -11.48
N GLY A 444 12.39 32.96 -10.35
CA GLY A 444 11.81 34.06 -9.57
C GLY A 444 10.55 34.68 -10.18
N ASN A 445 9.92 34.01 -11.16
CA ASN A 445 8.66 34.48 -11.69
C ASN A 445 7.55 34.27 -10.65
N VAL A 446 6.65 35.24 -10.51
CA VAL A 446 5.49 35.15 -9.63
C VAL A 446 4.24 35.32 -10.47
N ALA A 447 3.28 34.42 -10.29
CA ALA A 447 1.94 34.56 -10.83
C ALA A 447 0.94 34.39 -9.68
N ASP A 448 0.05 35.35 -9.53
CA ASP A 448 -1.03 35.34 -8.54
C ASP A 448 -2.36 35.49 -9.29
N ILE A 449 -3.17 34.45 -9.25
CA ILE A 449 -4.42 34.34 -10.01
C ILE A 449 -5.55 34.02 -9.04
N LEU A 450 -6.64 34.74 -9.17
CA LEU A 450 -7.90 34.55 -8.45
C LEU A 450 -9.05 34.64 -9.46
N GLN A 451 -9.93 33.63 -9.55
CA GLN A 451 -11.07 33.62 -10.46
C GLN A 451 -12.36 33.36 -9.68
N LEU A 452 -13.35 34.20 -9.95
CA LEU A 452 -14.58 34.32 -9.19
C LEU A 452 -15.77 34.45 -10.14
N GLY A 453 -16.90 33.81 -9.83
CA GLY A 453 -18.14 33.82 -10.62
C GLY A 453 -18.98 35.10 -10.49
N PRO A 454 -20.28 35.09 -10.88
CA PRO A 454 -21.14 36.29 -10.96
C PRO A 454 -21.35 37.09 -9.67
N GLY A 455 -20.93 36.58 -8.50
CA GLY A 455 -21.12 37.21 -7.19
C GLY A 455 -19.93 37.09 -6.24
N GLY A 456 -18.70 36.85 -6.74
CA GLY A 456 -17.51 36.85 -5.88
C GLY A 456 -17.02 38.25 -5.51
N ASP A 457 -16.35 38.35 -4.36
CA ASP A 457 -15.87 39.57 -3.74
C ASP A 457 -14.35 39.50 -3.53
N PHE A 458 -13.60 40.31 -4.29
CA PHE A 458 -12.13 40.34 -4.23
C PHE A 458 -11.54 40.60 -2.85
N ASP A 459 -12.26 41.29 -1.95
CA ASP A 459 -11.75 41.68 -0.62
C ASP A 459 -12.02 40.59 0.44
N LEU A 460 -13.02 39.74 0.24
CA LEU A 460 -13.40 38.67 1.18
C LEU A 460 -12.94 37.29 0.73
N ASP A 461 -12.60 37.15 -0.56
CA ASP A 461 -12.36 35.87 -1.22
C ASP A 461 -10.90 35.58 -1.53
N ALA A 462 -10.00 36.50 -1.17
CA ALA A 462 -8.57 36.31 -1.28
C ALA A 462 -8.12 35.14 -0.39
N ILE A 463 -7.30 34.27 -0.95
CA ILE A 463 -6.67 33.15 -0.25
C ILE A 463 -5.16 33.38 -0.33
N ASP A 464 -4.48 33.37 0.81
CA ASP A 464 -3.03 33.48 0.85
C ASP A 464 -2.36 32.16 0.42
N CYS A 465 -1.13 32.25 -0.08
CA CYS A 465 -0.34 31.08 -0.41
C CYS A 465 0.16 30.41 0.89
N GLU A 466 -0.66 29.50 1.43
CA GLU A 466 -0.34 28.70 2.61
C GLU A 466 -0.11 27.24 2.23
N LEU A 467 0.95 26.65 2.77
CA LEU A 467 1.24 25.23 2.64
C LEU A 467 0.90 24.55 3.96
N PRO A 468 0.06 23.50 3.96
CA PRO A 468 -0.21 22.73 5.15
C PRO A 468 1.06 22.13 5.76
N ASP A 469 1.05 21.93 7.08
CA ASP A 469 2.11 21.21 7.78
C ASP A 469 2.12 19.73 7.36
N MET A 470 3.31 19.13 7.36
CA MET A 470 3.49 17.70 7.09
C MET A 470 2.92 16.84 8.22
N ASN A 471 2.31 15.72 7.85
CA ASN A 471 1.93 14.68 8.81
C ASN A 471 3.17 14.01 9.39
N VAL A 472 3.01 13.52 10.62
CA VAL A 472 4.06 12.81 11.36
C VAL A 472 3.79 11.31 11.25
N PRO A 473 4.81 10.47 11.01
CA PRO A 473 4.67 9.02 11.04
C PRO A 473 4.04 8.53 12.34
N GLU A 474 3.14 7.56 12.23
CA GLU A 474 2.63 6.83 13.38
C GLU A 474 3.59 5.70 13.74
N ASN A 475 3.65 5.33 15.03
CA ASN A 475 4.43 4.14 15.41
C ASN A 475 3.63 2.87 15.06
N PRO A 476 4.19 1.94 14.30
CA PRO A 476 3.48 0.75 13.87
C PRO A 476 3.34 -0.21 15.06
N GLN A 477 2.27 -1.01 15.06
CA GLN A 477 2.11 -2.05 16.06
C GLN A 477 3.04 -3.22 15.73
N THR A 478 3.94 -3.54 16.65
CA THR A 478 4.90 -4.63 16.50
C THR A 478 4.48 -5.86 17.31
N PRO A 479 4.55 -7.07 16.72
CA PRO A 479 4.46 -8.32 17.44
C PRO A 479 5.42 -8.37 18.64
N GLY A 480 4.84 -8.65 19.82
CA GLY A 480 5.62 -8.86 21.04
C GLY A 480 6.28 -10.24 21.08
N ASP A 481 7.39 -10.34 21.80
CA ASP A 481 8.12 -11.60 21.99
C ASP A 481 7.32 -12.62 22.80
N PHE A 482 7.56 -13.90 22.55
CA PHE A 482 7.04 -14.98 23.37
C PHE A 482 8.04 -16.12 23.54
N THR A 483 7.83 -16.90 24.60
CA THR A 483 8.52 -18.18 24.81
C THR A 483 7.49 -19.31 24.78
N ILE A 484 7.94 -20.51 24.39
CA ILE A 484 7.15 -21.74 24.53
C ILE A 484 7.83 -22.57 25.60
N ASP A 485 7.23 -22.72 26.77
CA ASP A 485 7.81 -23.51 27.85
C ASP A 485 7.88 -25.00 27.51
N GLN A 486 8.81 -25.72 28.14
CA GLN A 486 8.88 -27.17 28.00
C GLN A 486 7.57 -27.80 28.49
N PRO A 487 6.94 -28.71 27.70
CA PRO A 487 5.73 -29.38 28.15
C PRO A 487 5.97 -30.29 29.37
N CYS A 488 7.20 -30.78 29.52
CA CYS A 488 7.66 -31.59 30.66
C CYS A 488 9.04 -31.10 31.11
N VAL A 489 9.26 -30.94 32.42
CA VAL A 489 10.57 -30.57 32.98
C VAL A 489 11.51 -31.78 33.08
N GLY A 490 12.82 -31.57 32.83
CA GLY A 490 13.87 -32.51 33.28
C GLY A 490 14.65 -33.28 32.21
N CYS A 491 14.88 -32.71 31.03
CA CYS A 491 15.96 -33.14 30.14
C CYS A 491 17.26 -32.43 30.49
#